data_AF-A0A1V4T9H0-F1
#
_entry.id   AF-A0A1V4T9H0-F1
#
_cell.length_a   1.000
_cell.length_b   1.000
_cell.length_c   1.000
_cell.angle_alpha   90.00
_cell.angle_beta   90.00
_cell.angle_gamma   90.00
#
_symmetry.space_group_name_H-M   'P 1'
#
loop_
_entity.id
_entity.type
_entity.pdbx_description
1 polymer ?
#
loop_
_entity_poly.entity_id
_entity_poly.type
_entity_poly.pdbx_seq_one_letter_code
_entity_poly.pdbx_strand_id
1 'polypeptide(L)'
;MEILTMVVIVIILLVLAVVGVGLLVKLGKIALSILVHMILGWILLFIWNVLPFFKIPINILTMLVAGFGGIIGVAVLILAKALGFY
;
A
#
# COMPACT_ATOMS: atom_id res chain seq x y z
N MET A 1 6.60 -38.45 30.36
CA MET A 1 6.81 -37.90 29.00
C MET A 1 8.25 -38.19 28.64
N GLU A 2 8.48 -39.06 27.67
CA GLU A 2 9.83 -39.40 27.22
C GLU A 2 10.46 -38.15 26.58
N ILE A 3 11.74 -37.88 26.88
CA ILE A 3 12.46 -36.69 26.40
C ILE A 3 12.34 -36.53 24.87
N LEU A 4 12.31 -37.66 24.16
CA LEU A 4 12.11 -37.72 22.71
C LEU A 4 10.79 -37.07 22.26
N THR A 5 9.67 -37.34 22.94
CA THR A 5 8.36 -36.78 22.60
C THR A 5 8.35 -35.27 22.79
N MET A 6 9.01 -34.78 23.84
CA MET A 6 9.11 -33.34 24.12
C MET A 6 9.92 -32.61 23.04
N VAL A 7 11.04 -33.19 22.61
CA VAL A 7 11.89 -32.65 21.54
C VAL A 7 11.14 -32.57 20.21
N VAL A 8 10.39 -33.62 19.84
CA VAL A 8 9.60 -33.64 18.60
C VAL A 8 8.51 -32.56 18.59
N ILE A 9 7.81 -32.37 19.72
CA ILE A 9 6.77 -31.32 19.83
C ILE A 9 7.39 -29.93 19.67
N VAL A 10 8.53 -29.67 20.31
CA VAL A 10 9.22 -28.37 20.22
C VAL A 10 9.68 -28.09 18.79
N ILE A 11 10.22 -29.07 18.08
CA ILE A 11 10.64 -28.92 16.68
C ILE A 11 9.44 -28.58 15.79
N ILE A 12 8.31 -29.29 15.95
CA ILE A 12 7.10 -29.02 15.16
C ILE A 12 6.57 -27.61 15.43
N LEU A 13 6.54 -27.18 16.70
CA LEU A 13 6.14 -25.81 17.06
C LEU A 13 7.07 -24.76 16.47
N LEU A 14 8.39 -25.00 16.48
CA LEU A 14 9.37 -24.11 15.86
C LEU A 14 9.14 -23.98 14.35
N VAL A 15 8.91 -25.08 13.65
CA VAL A 15 8.63 -25.08 12.21
C VAL A 15 7.34 -24.30 11.92
N LEU A 16 6.27 -24.54 12.68
CA LEU A 16 5.00 -23.81 12.52
C LEU A 16 5.17 -22.31 12.80
N ALA A 17 5.95 -21.94 13.82
CA ALA A 17 6.24 -20.54 14.14
C ALA A 17 7.02 -19.85 13.03
N VAL A 18 8.06 -20.48 12.49
CA VAL A 18 8.87 -19.92 11.40
C VAL A 18 8.04 -19.75 10.12
N VAL A 19 7.22 -20.74 9.77
CA VAL A 19 6.32 -20.65 8.61
C VAL A 19 5.27 -19.57 8.81
N GLY A 20 4.64 -19.50 9.99
CA GLY A 20 3.63 -18.50 10.31
C GLY A 20 4.17 -17.08 10.25
N VAL A 21 5.31 -16.82 10.89
CA VAL A 21 5.97 -15.50 10.85
C VAL A 21 6.44 -15.17 9.43
N GLY A 22 6.97 -16.15 8.69
CA GLY A 22 7.38 -15.98 7.30
C GLY A 22 6.25 -15.50 6.38
N LEU A 23 5.03 -16.02 6.58
CA LEU A 23 3.84 -15.58 5.85
C LEU A 23 3.40 -14.17 6.26
N LEU A 24 3.39 -13.87 7.55
CA LEU A 24 3.04 -12.54 8.07
C LEU A 24 3.98 -11.45 7.54
N VAL A 25 5.28 -11.72 7.50
CA VAL A 25 6.28 -10.78 6.97
C VAL A 25 6.07 -10.53 5.47
N LYS A 26 5.73 -11.56 4.69
CA LYS A 26 5.43 -11.39 3.26
C LYS A 26 4.22 -10.49 3.04
N LEU A 27 3.14 -10.72 3.79
CA LEU A 27 1.93 -9.88 3.72
C LEU A 27 2.21 -8.45 4.18
N GLY A 28 2.97 -8.29 5.25
CA GLY A 28 3.39 -6.98 5.76
C GLY A 28 4.20 -6.18 4.75
N LYS A 29 5.10 -6.82 3.99
CA LYS A 29 5.86 -6.16 2.91
C LYS A 29 4.96 -5.62 1.80
N ILE A 30 3.94 -6.39 1.40
CA ILE A 30 2.98 -5.96 0.37
C ILE A 30 2.18 -4.76 0.89
N ALA A 31 1.64 -4.85 2.11
CA ALA A 31 0.90 -3.75 2.72
C ALA A 31 1.75 -2.47 2.85
N LEU A 32 3.01 -2.61 3.28
CA LEU A 32 3.95 -1.51 3.36
C LEU A 32 4.23 -0.89 1.98
N SER A 33 4.40 -1.73 0.95
CA SER A 33 4.59 -1.25 -0.42
C SER A 33 3.40 -0.42 -0.92
N ILE A 34 2.17 -0.87 -0.64
CA ILE A 34 0.95 -0.15 -0.99
C ILE A 34 0.88 1.19 -0.25
N LEU A 35 1.20 1.22 1.05
CA LEU A 35 1.23 2.47 1.82
C LEU A 35 2.23 3.48 1.25
N VAL A 36 3.42 3.04 0.84
CA VAL A 36 4.41 3.91 0.20
C VAL A 36 3.89 4.48 -1.12
N HIS A 37 3.28 3.65 -1.98
CA HIS A 37 2.68 4.14 -3.23
C HIS A 37 1.57 5.15 -2.97
N MET A 38 0.73 4.89 -1.96
CA MET A 38 -0.35 5.79 -1.57
C MET A 38 0.17 7.16 -1.11
N ILE A 39 1.22 7.17 -0.30
CA ILE A 39 1.89 8.39 0.16
C ILE A 39 2.52 9.15 -1.03
N LEU A 40 3.18 8.45 -1.95
CA LEU A 40 3.77 9.07 -3.14
C LEU A 40 2.70 9.70 -4.04
N GLY A 41 1.56 9.04 -4.24
CA GLY A 41 0.44 9.59 -4.99
C GLY A 41 -0.17 10.82 -4.32
N TRP A 42 -0.24 10.82 -2.99
CA TRP A 42 -0.67 11.99 -2.22
C TRP A 42 0.31 13.16 -2.37
N ILE A 43 1.62 12.90 -2.30
CA ILE A 43 2.66 13.92 -2.53
C ILE A 43 2.55 14.50 -3.95
N LEU A 44 2.36 13.65 -4.96
CA LEU A 44 2.18 14.08 -6.35
C LEU A 44 0.94 14.97 -6.52
N LEU A 45 -0.19 14.61 -5.90
CA LEU A 45 -1.40 15.44 -5.89
C LEU A 45 -1.16 16.78 -5.21
N PHE A 46 -0.42 16.77 -4.10
CA PHE A 46 -0.09 17.99 -3.38
C PHE A 46 0.77 18.93 -4.24
N ILE A 47 1.84 18.40 -4.86
CA ILE A 47 2.72 19.15 -5.77
C ILE A 47 1.89 19.73 -6.93
N TRP A 48 1.01 18.93 -7.54
CA TRP A 48 0.15 19.41 -8.61
C TRP A 48 -0.75 20.55 -8.15
N ASN A 49 -1.33 20.45 -6.95
CA ASN A 49 -2.17 21.50 -6.38
C ASN A 49 -1.41 22.77 -5.97
N VAL A 50 -0.09 22.78 -5.91
CA VAL A 50 0.69 24.02 -5.74
C VAL A 50 0.73 24.80 -7.06
N LEU A 51 0.71 24.12 -8.20
CA LEU A 51 0.74 24.76 -9.51
C LEU A 51 -0.55 25.56 -9.78
N PRO A 52 -0.48 26.65 -10.57
CA PRO A 52 -1.62 27.54 -10.85
C PRO A 52 -2.60 27.00 -11.91
N PHE A 53 -2.50 25.71 -12.27
CA PHE A 53 -3.39 25.05 -13.23
C PHE A 53 -4.70 24.60 -12.55
N PHE A 54 -5.13 23.37 -12.82
CA PHE A 54 -6.34 22.79 -12.24
C PHE A 54 -6.11 22.33 -10.80
N LYS A 55 -6.88 22.89 -9.86
CA LYS A 55 -6.93 22.39 -8.48
C LYS A 55 -7.76 21.11 -8.42
N ILE A 56 -7.13 20.01 -8.01
CA ILE A 56 -7.76 18.71 -7.81
C ILE A 56 -8.21 18.62 -6.34
N PRO A 57 -9.48 18.32 -6.04
CA PRO A 57 -9.92 18.18 -4.66
C PRO A 57 -9.15 17.04 -3.97
N ILE A 58 -8.60 17.28 -2.77
CA ILE A 58 -7.91 16.24 -1.99
C ILE A 58 -8.96 15.52 -1.14
N ASN A 59 -9.51 14.43 -1.69
CA ASN A 59 -10.45 13.55 -1.00
C ASN A 59 -9.92 12.10 -1.04
N ILE A 60 -10.57 11.17 -0.34
CA ILE A 60 -10.15 9.77 -0.33
C ILE A 60 -10.11 9.18 -1.75
N LEU A 61 -11.07 9.52 -2.62
CA LEU A 61 -11.15 8.97 -3.98
C LEU A 61 -9.97 9.44 -4.85
N THR A 62 -9.64 10.72 -4.83
CA THR A 62 -8.50 11.27 -5.59
C THR A 62 -7.19 10.76 -5.03
N MET A 63 -7.06 10.65 -3.70
CA MET A 63 -5.90 10.02 -3.07
C MET A 63 -5.74 8.54 -3.45
N LEU A 64 -6.83 7.78 -3.58
CA LEU A 64 -6.75 6.38 -4.02
C LEU A 64 -6.34 6.30 -5.50
N VAL A 65 -6.94 7.11 -6.36
CA VAL A 65 -6.61 7.11 -7.81
C VAL A 65 -5.17 7.55 -8.04
N ALA A 66 -4.69 8.58 -7.35
CA ALA A 66 -3.30 9.01 -7.43
C ALA A 66 -2.35 8.07 -6.70
N GLY A 67 -2.77 7.48 -5.58
CA GLY A 67 -1.98 6.54 -4.77
C GLY A 67 -1.71 5.23 -5.48
N PHE A 68 -2.72 4.66 -6.14
CA PHE A 68 -2.57 3.44 -6.93
C PHE A 68 -2.05 3.72 -8.35
N GLY A 69 -2.47 4.83 -8.97
CA GLY A 69 -2.10 5.18 -10.34
C GLY A 69 -0.81 6.00 -10.47
N GLY A 70 -0.25 6.51 -9.37
CA GLY A 70 0.92 7.38 -9.36
C GLY A 70 0.73 8.60 -10.29
N ILE A 71 1.76 8.87 -11.11
CA ILE A 71 1.76 9.95 -12.10
C ILE A 71 0.61 9.79 -13.11
N ILE A 72 0.34 8.56 -13.57
CA ILE A 72 -0.74 8.28 -14.52
C ILE A 72 -2.10 8.52 -13.87
N GLY A 73 -2.27 8.12 -12.61
CA GLY A 73 -3.49 8.40 -11.83
C GLY A 73 -3.75 9.90 -11.71
N VAL A 74 -2.72 10.70 -11.42
CA VAL A 74 -2.82 12.16 -11.41
C VAL A 74 -3.15 12.71 -12.80
N ALA A 75 -2.53 12.20 -13.88
CA ALA A 75 -2.87 12.60 -15.25
C ALA A 75 -4.33 12.31 -15.62
N VAL A 76 -4.86 11.15 -15.23
CA VAL A 76 -6.28 10.80 -15.40
C VAL A 76 -7.16 11.77 -14.62
N LEU A 77 -6.80 12.11 -13.38
CA LEU A 77 -7.55 13.08 -12.58
C LEU A 77 -7.57 14.47 -13.21
N ILE A 78 -6.46 14.89 -13.83
CA ILE A 78 -6.36 16.14 -14.58
C ILE A 78 -7.25 16.10 -15.82
N LEU A 79 -7.23 15.01 -16.58
CA LEU A 79 -8.08 14.85 -17.76
C LEU A 79 -9.57 14.85 -17.42
N ALA A 80 -9.97 14.13 -16.38
CA ALA A 80 -11.37 14.11 -15.96
C ALA A 80 -11.84 15.46 -15.41
N LYS A 81 -10.94 16.25 -14.79
CA LYS A 81 -11.21 17.67 -14.47
C LYS A 81 -11.37 18.52 -15.73
N ALA A 82 -10.47 18.36 -16.71
CA ALA A 82 -10.55 19.09 -17.98
C ALA A 82 -11.82 18.76 -18.78
N LEU A 83 -12.36 17.55 -18.63
CA LEU A 83 -13.63 17.12 -19.22
C LEU A 83 -14.87 17.57 -18.42
N GLY A 84 -14.69 18.21 -17.26
CA GLY A 84 -15.77 18.80 -16.47
C GLY A 84 -16.49 17.84 -15.52
N PHE A 85 -15.91 16.67 -15.20
CA PHE A 85 -16.54 15.72 -14.29
C PHE A 85 -16.56 16.19 -12.81
N TYR A 86 -15.67 17.12 -12.41
CA TYR A 86 -15.54 17.69 -11.05
C TYR A 86 -14.53 18.85 -10.96
#